data_AF-A3ZM02-F1
#
_entry.id   AF-A3ZM02-F1
#
_cell.length_a   1.000
_cell.length_b   1.000
_cell.length_c   1.000
_cell.angle_alpha   90.00
_cell.angle_beta   90.00
_cell.angle_gamma   90.00
#
_symmetry.space_group_name_H-M   'P 1'
#
loop_
_entity.id
_entity.type
_entity.pdbx_description
1 polymer ?
#
loop_
_entity_poly.entity_id
_entity_poly.type
_entity_poly.pdbx_seq_one_letter_code
_entity_poly.pdbx_strand_id
1 'polypeptide(L)'
;MKRKSFQDMGCPIARSLEQVGEWWSILIIRDALAGLSKFDEFQKNLEIAPNMLTRRLNSLIEAGLLERRQYNDHPPRFEYIPTERAESFRIVLLSLLTWGNQHCAPEGASVRIANVKTGEIADPILVDRKTKKPILSDEFEIISGPPAEAAVRDRVDLIRRNRNKKRNAGRSASIADKATDKQPRKKRTSARR
;
A
#
# COMPACT_ATOMS: atom_id res chain seq x y z
N MET A 1 -30.85 -6.32 -12.51
CA MET A 1 -29.58 -6.97 -12.87
C MET A 1 -28.85 -7.33 -11.59
N LYS A 2 -28.76 -8.63 -11.25
CA LYS A 2 -28.05 -9.12 -10.06
C LYS A 2 -26.55 -8.80 -10.19
N ARG A 3 -26.00 -8.01 -9.26
CA ARG A 3 -24.55 -7.81 -9.13
C ARG A 3 -23.90 -9.17 -8.90
N LYS A 4 -22.95 -9.57 -9.77
CA LYS A 4 -22.03 -10.65 -9.45
C LYS A 4 -21.19 -10.17 -8.26
N SER A 5 -21.25 -10.93 -7.18
CA SER A 5 -20.46 -10.75 -5.97
C SER A 5 -19.04 -11.21 -6.27
N PHE A 6 -18.03 -10.36 -6.12
CA PHE A 6 -16.62 -10.74 -6.29
C PHE A 6 -16.01 -11.34 -5.01
N GLN A 7 -16.85 -11.90 -4.12
CA GLN A 7 -16.40 -12.62 -2.91
C GLN A 7 -15.46 -13.79 -3.25
N ASP A 8 -15.57 -14.35 -4.46
CA ASP A 8 -14.78 -15.49 -4.94
C ASP A 8 -13.39 -15.11 -5.45
N MET A 9 -13.04 -13.82 -5.54
CA MET A 9 -11.77 -13.37 -6.15
C MET A 9 -10.55 -13.38 -5.21
N GLY A 10 -10.63 -14.02 -4.03
CA GLY A 10 -9.49 -14.39 -3.16
C GLY A 10 -8.54 -13.28 -2.67
N CYS A 11 -8.69 -12.05 -3.14
CA CYS A 11 -7.83 -10.92 -2.80
C CYS A 11 -8.58 -9.96 -1.86
N PRO A 12 -8.13 -9.82 -0.62
CA PRO A 12 -8.82 -8.97 0.34
C PRO A 12 -8.85 -7.47 0.04
N ILE A 13 -7.85 -7.01 -0.70
CA ILE A 13 -7.73 -5.63 -1.18
C ILE A 13 -8.83 -5.33 -2.20
N ALA A 14 -9.27 -6.34 -2.97
CA ALA A 14 -10.37 -6.22 -3.91
C ALA A 14 -11.72 -5.98 -3.21
N ARG A 15 -11.94 -6.61 -2.04
CA ARG A 15 -13.19 -6.48 -1.26
C ARG A 15 -13.37 -5.10 -0.62
N SER A 16 -12.29 -4.43 -0.22
CA SER A 16 -12.36 -3.08 0.40
C SER A 16 -12.45 -1.95 -0.64
N LEU A 17 -12.03 -2.20 -1.89
CA LEU A 17 -11.94 -1.18 -2.94
C LEU A 17 -13.06 -1.28 -4.00
N GLU A 18 -13.90 -2.32 -3.91
CA GLU A 18 -15.08 -2.61 -4.75
C GLU A 18 -16.12 -1.47 -4.78
N GLN A 19 -16.08 -0.54 -3.82
CA GLN A 19 -17.12 0.46 -3.61
C GLN A 19 -16.92 1.80 -4.36
N VAL A 20 -15.74 2.07 -4.96
CA VAL A 20 -15.36 3.48 -5.32
C VAL A 20 -14.86 3.70 -6.77
N GLY A 21 -14.71 2.68 -7.61
CA GLY A 21 -14.47 2.87 -9.06
C GLY A 21 -13.07 3.32 -9.49
N GLU A 22 -12.20 3.77 -8.59
CA GLU A 22 -10.75 4.00 -8.82
C GLU A 22 -9.91 2.69 -8.78
N TRP A 23 -10.51 1.57 -8.37
CA TRP A 23 -9.85 0.26 -8.21
C TRP A 23 -9.23 -0.30 -9.50
N TRP A 24 -9.93 -0.15 -10.62
CA TRP A 24 -9.49 -0.73 -11.89
C TRP A 24 -8.15 -0.17 -12.36
N SER A 25 -7.87 1.10 -12.10
CA SER A 25 -6.59 1.73 -12.45
C SER A 25 -5.42 1.01 -11.77
N ILE A 26 -5.55 0.70 -10.49
CA ILE A 26 -4.52 0.01 -9.70
C ILE A 26 -4.31 -1.41 -10.21
N LEU A 27 -5.41 -2.14 -10.50
CA LEU A 27 -5.33 -3.50 -11.02
C LEU A 27 -4.74 -3.56 -12.43
N ILE A 28 -5.12 -2.63 -13.31
CA ILE A 28 -4.56 -2.57 -14.66
C ILE A 28 -3.06 -2.27 -14.59
N ILE A 29 -2.62 -1.35 -13.73
CA ILE A 29 -1.19 -1.08 -13.53
C ILE A 29 -0.48 -2.32 -12.96
N ARG A 30 -1.06 -3.01 -11.97
CA ARG A 30 -0.51 -4.25 -11.43
C ARG A 30 -0.25 -5.28 -12.53
N ASP A 31 -1.25 -5.49 -13.38
CA ASP A 31 -1.19 -6.46 -14.46
C ASP A 31 -0.19 -6.03 -15.55
N ALA A 32 -0.16 -4.73 -15.89
CA ALA A 32 0.79 -4.16 -16.84
C ALA A 32 2.24 -4.34 -16.36
N LEU A 33 2.51 -4.06 -15.08
CA LEU A 33 3.82 -4.26 -14.46
C LEU A 33 4.19 -5.74 -14.26
N ALA A 34 3.21 -6.64 -14.37
CA ALA A 34 3.42 -8.08 -14.39
C ALA A 34 3.65 -8.62 -15.83
N GLY A 35 3.54 -7.76 -16.85
CA GLY A 35 3.82 -8.09 -18.25
C GLY A 35 2.58 -8.28 -19.14
N LEU A 36 1.36 -8.11 -18.61
CA LEU A 36 0.17 -8.07 -19.47
C LEU A 36 0.18 -6.79 -20.28
N SER A 37 -0.15 -6.86 -21.56
CA SER A 37 -0.01 -5.70 -22.45
C SER A 37 -1.17 -5.56 -23.42
N LYS A 38 -1.97 -6.60 -23.64
CA LYS A 38 -3.07 -6.57 -24.63
C LYS A 38 -4.42 -6.31 -23.96
N PHE A 39 -5.32 -5.68 -24.70
CA PHE A 39 -6.69 -5.40 -24.22
C PHE A 39 -7.41 -6.68 -23.75
N ASP A 40 -7.36 -7.74 -24.54
CA ASP A 40 -8.03 -9.01 -24.24
C ASP A 40 -7.43 -9.70 -23.00
N GLU A 41 -6.12 -9.54 -22.77
CA GLU A 41 -5.43 -10.06 -21.58
C GLU A 41 -5.97 -9.37 -20.32
N PHE A 42 -6.05 -8.04 -20.33
CA PHE A 42 -6.65 -7.29 -19.23
C PHE A 42 -8.13 -7.63 -19.03
N GLN A 43 -8.90 -7.69 -20.12
CA GLN A 43 -10.33 -7.98 -20.04
C GLN A 43 -10.59 -9.35 -19.42
N LYS A 44 -9.83 -10.37 -19.85
CA LYS A 44 -9.97 -11.74 -19.35
C LYS A 44 -9.47 -11.87 -17.90
N ASN A 45 -8.35 -11.25 -17.56
CA ASN A 45 -7.76 -11.38 -16.23
C ASN A 45 -8.55 -10.63 -15.15
N LEU A 46 -9.14 -9.48 -15.51
CA LEU A 46 -9.86 -8.61 -14.58
C LEU A 46 -11.38 -8.81 -14.59
N GLU A 47 -11.90 -9.62 -15.52
CA GLU A 47 -13.33 -9.80 -15.78
C GLU A 47 -14.11 -8.47 -15.91
N ILE A 48 -13.44 -7.45 -16.46
CA ILE A 48 -13.94 -6.08 -16.56
C ILE A 48 -14.74 -5.89 -17.85
N ALA A 49 -15.81 -5.09 -17.80
CA ALA A 49 -16.57 -4.73 -18.99
C ALA A 49 -15.71 -3.92 -19.98
N PRO A 50 -15.75 -4.21 -21.30
CA PRO A 50 -14.89 -3.56 -22.30
C PRO A 50 -14.95 -2.02 -22.25
N ASN A 51 -16.16 -1.44 -22.14
CA ASN A 51 -16.33 0.00 -22.09
C ASN A 51 -15.64 0.66 -20.88
N MET A 52 -15.66 -0.03 -19.73
CA MET A 52 -14.97 0.45 -18.53
C MET A 52 -13.46 0.32 -18.69
N LEU A 53 -12.99 -0.81 -19.24
CA LEU A 53 -11.56 -1.03 -19.50
C LEU A 53 -10.99 0.04 -20.43
N THR A 54 -11.66 0.33 -21.55
CA THR A 54 -11.27 1.40 -22.48
C THR A 54 -11.15 2.75 -21.78
N ARG A 55 -12.16 3.12 -20.97
CA ARG A 55 -12.13 4.38 -20.22
C ARG A 55 -10.93 4.44 -19.28
N ARG A 56 -10.63 3.36 -18.57
CA ARG A 56 -9.53 3.31 -17.60
C ARG A 56 -8.16 3.31 -18.25
N LEU A 57 -7.98 2.55 -19.33
CA LEU A 57 -6.75 2.56 -20.12
C LEU A 57 -6.46 3.96 -20.66
N ASN A 58 -7.48 4.64 -21.21
CA ASN A 58 -7.32 6.03 -21.68
C ASN A 58 -6.93 6.96 -20.53
N SER A 59 -7.59 6.89 -19.36
CA SER A 59 -7.20 7.70 -18.20
C SER A 59 -5.77 7.44 -17.73
N LEU A 60 -5.29 6.19 -17.79
CA LEU A 60 -3.92 5.83 -17.44
C LEU A 60 -2.89 6.34 -18.47
N ILE A 61 -3.28 6.40 -19.75
CA ILE A 61 -2.45 6.99 -20.81
C ILE A 61 -2.35 8.51 -20.62
N GLU A 62 -3.47 9.20 -20.40
CA GLU A 62 -3.48 10.63 -20.12
C GLU A 62 -2.69 10.99 -18.85
N ALA A 63 -2.69 10.11 -17.85
CA ALA A 63 -1.89 10.27 -16.64
C ALA A 63 -0.38 9.96 -16.86
N GLY A 64 0.02 9.52 -18.05
CA GLY A 64 1.39 9.13 -18.37
C GLY A 64 1.87 7.89 -17.61
N LEU A 65 0.95 7.01 -17.19
CA LEU A 65 1.26 5.73 -16.53
C LEU A 65 1.36 4.59 -17.55
N LEU A 66 0.61 4.66 -18.64
CA LEU A 66 0.70 3.72 -19.75
C LEU A 66 0.98 4.46 -21.05
N GLU A 67 1.67 3.78 -21.96
CA GLU A 67 1.82 4.20 -23.35
C GLU A 67 1.08 3.21 -24.25
N ARG A 68 0.33 3.71 -25.24
CA ARG A 68 -0.33 2.87 -26.24
C ARG A 68 0.56 2.78 -27.47
N ARG A 69 1.08 1.58 -27.75
CA ARG A 69 1.93 1.31 -28.92
C ARG A 69 1.19 0.41 -29.90
N GLN A 70 1.26 0.74 -31.19
CA GLN A 70 0.81 -0.16 -32.26
C GLN A 70 1.94 -1.14 -32.57
N TYR A 71 1.64 -2.44 -32.59
CA TYR A 71 2.63 -3.49 -32.88
C TYR A 71 2.32 -4.28 -34.16
N ASN A 72 1.14 -4.07 -34.74
CA ASN A 72 0.77 -4.64 -36.03
C ASN A 72 -0.09 -3.63 -36.80
N ASP A 73 0.16 -3.49 -38.10
CA ASP A 73 -0.56 -2.55 -38.98
C ASP A 73 -1.80 -3.19 -39.64
N HIS A 74 -1.78 -4.52 -39.84
CA HIS A 74 -2.83 -5.23 -40.57
C HIS A 74 -3.21 -6.57 -39.90
N PRO A 75 -4.35 -6.66 -39.18
CA PRO A 75 -5.17 -5.55 -38.69
C PRO A 75 -4.43 -4.73 -37.62
N PRO A 76 -4.77 -3.45 -37.40
CA PRO A 76 -4.19 -2.63 -36.36
C PRO A 76 -4.32 -3.27 -34.98
N ARG A 77 -3.20 -3.57 -34.31
CA ARG A 77 -3.19 -4.10 -32.95
C ARG A 77 -2.36 -3.23 -32.03
N PHE A 78 -2.88 -3.03 -30.82
CA PHE A 78 -2.30 -2.17 -29.83
C PHE A 78 -1.91 -2.96 -28.59
N GLU A 79 -0.84 -2.51 -27.96
CA GLU A 79 -0.41 -2.93 -26.64
C GLU A 79 -0.26 -1.70 -25.73
N TYR A 80 -0.36 -1.94 -24.43
CA TYR A 80 -0.28 -0.94 -23.38
C TYR A 80 0.95 -1.22 -22.53
N ILE A 81 1.92 -0.31 -22.57
CA ILE A 81 3.24 -0.49 -21.97
C ILE A 81 3.35 0.40 -20.73
N PRO A 82 3.79 -0.13 -19.57
CA PRO A 82 4.02 0.69 -18.40
C PRO A 82 5.18 1.67 -18.65
N THR A 83 4.96 2.93 -18.27
CA THR A 83 6.02 3.95 -18.30
C THR A 83 6.91 3.86 -17.07
N GLU A 84 8.02 4.60 -17.04
CA GLU A 84 8.85 4.75 -15.84
C GLU A 84 8.03 5.27 -14.63
N ARG A 85 7.04 6.12 -14.89
CA ARG A 85 6.10 6.60 -13.87
C ARG A 85 5.28 5.44 -13.29
N ALA A 86 4.78 4.52 -14.12
CA ALA A 86 4.11 3.33 -13.62
C ALA A 86 5.05 2.38 -12.89
N GLU A 87 6.29 2.19 -13.34
CA GLU A 87 7.29 1.38 -12.61
C GLU A 87 7.56 1.94 -11.21
N SER A 88 7.64 3.28 -11.07
CA SER A 88 7.77 3.92 -9.76
C SER A 88 6.58 3.65 -8.82
N PHE A 89 5.39 3.35 -9.39
CA PHE A 89 4.17 3.04 -8.65
C PHE A 89 4.19 1.63 -8.02
N ARG A 90 5.13 0.76 -8.42
CA ARG A 90 5.27 -0.61 -7.87
C ARG A 90 5.39 -0.63 -6.34
N ILE A 91 6.03 0.38 -5.74
CA ILE A 91 6.16 0.52 -4.27
C ILE A 91 4.79 0.65 -3.60
N VAL A 92 3.85 1.38 -4.23
CA VAL A 92 2.48 1.55 -3.71
C VAL A 92 1.74 0.21 -3.75
N LEU A 93 1.87 -0.54 -4.85
CA LEU A 93 1.25 -1.86 -5.01
C LEU A 93 1.75 -2.85 -3.95
N LEU A 94 3.06 -2.90 -3.71
CA LEU A 94 3.65 -3.80 -2.70
C LEU A 94 3.24 -3.41 -1.27
N SER A 95 3.11 -2.10 -1.00
CA SER A 95 2.62 -1.60 0.29
C SER A 95 1.17 -2.02 0.51
N LEU A 96 0.32 -1.89 -0.52
CA LEU A 96 -1.07 -2.35 -0.49
C LEU A 96 -1.15 -3.86 -0.28
N LEU A 97 -0.35 -4.65 -1.01
CA LEU A 97 -0.27 -6.11 -0.86
C LEU A 97 0.02 -6.50 0.60
N THR A 98 1.03 -5.87 1.19
CA THR A 98 1.46 -6.15 2.57
C THR A 98 0.35 -5.84 3.57
N TRP A 99 -0.26 -4.66 3.46
CA TRP A 99 -1.39 -4.26 4.30
C TRP A 99 -2.59 -5.21 4.14
N GLY A 100 -2.94 -5.56 2.91
CA GLY A 100 -4.07 -6.44 2.61
C GLY A 100 -3.89 -7.85 3.14
N ASN A 101 -2.67 -8.38 3.07
CA ASN A 101 -2.31 -9.66 3.67
C ASN A 101 -2.43 -9.65 5.19
N GLN A 102 -2.12 -8.54 5.85
CA GLN A 102 -2.18 -8.43 7.31
C GLN A 102 -3.60 -8.25 7.84
N HIS A 103 -4.43 -7.47 7.15
CA HIS A 103 -5.70 -7.01 7.73
C HIS A 103 -6.94 -7.61 7.09
N CYS A 104 -6.81 -8.12 5.88
CA CYS A 104 -7.98 -8.45 5.09
C CYS A 104 -7.96 -9.94 4.66
N ALA A 105 -6.88 -10.69 4.91
CA ALA A 105 -6.77 -12.12 4.64
C ALA A 105 -7.04 -12.98 5.90
N PRO A 106 -8.30 -13.21 6.32
CA PRO A 106 -8.60 -14.03 7.50
C PRO A 106 -8.14 -15.48 7.33
N GLU A 107 -8.12 -15.98 6.08
CA GLU A 107 -7.67 -17.33 5.72
C GLU A 107 -6.14 -17.43 5.55
N GLY A 108 -5.41 -16.32 5.69
CA GLY A 108 -3.97 -16.22 5.42
C GLY A 108 -3.62 -15.66 4.03
N ALA A 109 -2.39 -15.19 3.88
CA ALA A 109 -1.91 -14.47 2.68
C ALA A 109 -1.83 -15.38 1.44
N SER A 110 -2.70 -15.15 0.46
CA SER A 110 -2.74 -15.90 -0.81
C SER A 110 -1.62 -15.51 -1.79
N VAL A 111 -1.03 -14.32 -1.62
CA VAL A 111 0.09 -13.84 -2.44
C VAL A 111 1.15 -13.29 -1.50
N ARG A 112 2.41 -13.72 -1.64
CA ARG A 112 3.54 -13.27 -0.82
C ARG A 112 4.71 -12.87 -1.69
N ILE A 113 5.55 -11.99 -1.17
CA ILE A 113 6.81 -11.61 -1.81
C ILE A 113 7.85 -12.60 -1.34
N ALA A 114 8.61 -13.18 -2.26
CA ALA A 114 9.70 -14.09 -1.94
C ALA A 114 10.97 -13.68 -2.67
N ASN A 115 12.11 -13.98 -2.06
CA ASN A 115 13.39 -13.87 -2.73
C ASN A 115 13.48 -14.93 -3.83
N VAL A 116 13.71 -14.51 -5.08
CA VAL A 116 13.73 -15.41 -6.24
C VAL A 116 14.82 -16.50 -6.14
N LYS A 117 15.94 -16.21 -5.46
CA LYS A 117 17.06 -17.15 -5.32
C LYS A 117 16.91 -18.11 -4.15
N THR A 118 16.42 -17.62 -3.01
CA THR A 118 16.34 -18.43 -1.77
C THR A 118 14.97 -19.02 -1.50
N GLY A 119 13.91 -18.49 -2.14
CA GLY A 119 12.52 -18.85 -1.85
C GLY A 119 12.00 -18.29 -0.52
N GLU A 120 12.84 -17.60 0.26
CA GLU A 120 12.45 -17.05 1.55
C GLU A 120 11.43 -15.92 1.39
N ILE A 121 10.45 -15.91 2.27
CA ILE A 121 9.38 -14.91 2.25
C ILE A 121 9.93 -13.59 2.79
N ALA A 122 9.76 -12.53 2.00
CA ALA A 122 10.10 -11.17 2.39
C ALA A 122 8.92 -10.50 3.10
N ASP A 123 9.23 -9.79 4.20
CA ASP A 123 8.34 -8.84 4.84
C ASP A 123 8.83 -7.41 4.51
N PRO A 124 8.28 -6.76 3.48
CA PRO A 124 8.81 -5.51 2.98
C PRO A 124 8.52 -4.35 3.95
N ILE A 125 9.54 -3.52 4.18
CA ILE A 125 9.42 -2.27 4.92
C ILE A 125 9.93 -1.09 4.08
N LEU A 126 9.36 0.09 4.30
CA LEU A 126 9.87 1.33 3.73
C LEU A 126 11.00 1.87 4.60
N VAL A 127 12.18 2.03 4.02
CA VAL A 127 13.36 2.59 4.69
C VAL A 127 13.84 3.85 3.97
N ASP A 128 14.44 4.76 4.72
CA ASP A 128 15.21 5.84 4.12
C ASP A 128 16.43 5.25 3.41
N ARG A 129 16.66 5.69 2.17
CA ARG A 129 17.74 5.14 1.34
C ARG A 129 19.12 5.39 1.95
N LYS A 130 19.32 6.53 2.62
CA LYS A 130 20.62 6.95 3.16
C LYS A 130 20.94 6.23 4.47
N THR A 131 20.04 6.31 5.44
CA THR A 131 20.24 5.80 6.80
C THR A 131 19.86 4.33 6.96
N LYS A 132 19.10 3.77 6.01
CA LYS A 132 18.50 2.42 6.07
C LYS A 132 17.51 2.23 7.21
N LYS A 133 17.09 3.30 7.87
CA LYS A 133 16.14 3.24 8.98
C LYS A 133 14.70 3.22 8.47
N PRO A 134 13.77 2.53 9.15
CA PRO A 134 12.36 2.51 8.77
C PRO A 134 11.74 3.91 8.75
N ILE A 135 11.05 4.26 7.66
CA ILE A 135 10.37 5.56 7.49
C ILE A 135 9.30 5.79 8.56
N LEU A 136 8.71 4.71 9.09
CA LEU A 136 7.68 4.78 10.12
C LEU A 136 8.24 4.93 11.55
N SER A 137 9.56 4.98 11.72
CA SER A 137 10.19 5.26 13.01
C SER A 137 9.96 6.70 13.47
N ASP A 138 10.28 6.98 14.74
CA ASP A 138 10.13 8.31 15.32
C ASP A 138 11.26 9.30 14.96
N GLU A 139 12.22 8.83 14.16
CA GLU A 139 13.33 9.60 13.58
C GLU A 139 12.93 10.40 12.33
N PHE A 140 11.82 10.04 11.67
CA PHE A 140 11.36 10.72 10.46
C PHE A 140 10.09 11.54 10.72
N GLU A 141 10.07 12.73 10.12
CA GLU A 141 8.96 13.67 10.21
C GLU A 141 8.57 14.16 8.82
N ILE A 142 7.26 14.29 8.59
CA ILE A 142 6.75 14.90 7.37
C ILE A 142 6.85 16.41 7.55
N ILE A 143 7.66 17.05 6.71
CA ILE A 143 7.86 18.50 6.69
C ILE A 143 7.42 19.07 5.34
N SER A 144 7.12 20.37 5.31
CA SER A 144 6.82 21.07 4.07
C SER A 144 8.09 21.30 3.26
N GLY A 145 8.00 21.14 1.93
CA GLY A 145 9.11 21.41 1.03
C GLY A 145 9.25 22.91 0.71
N PRO A 146 10.38 23.33 0.10
CA PRO A 146 10.60 24.72 -0.30
C PRO A 146 9.49 25.35 -1.16
N PRO A 147 8.87 24.66 -2.15
CA PRO A 147 7.82 25.25 -2.97
C PRO A 147 6.42 25.19 -2.32
N ALA A 148 6.28 24.69 -1.09
CA ALA A 148 4.98 24.52 -0.47
C ALA A 148 4.31 25.87 -0.22
N GLU A 149 3.09 26.06 -0.73
CA GLU A 149 2.28 27.25 -0.45
C GLU A 149 1.83 27.32 1.02
N ALA A 150 1.34 28.49 1.45
CA ALA A 150 0.94 28.74 2.85
C ALA A 150 -0.03 27.68 3.38
N ALA A 151 -1.09 27.37 2.63
CA ALA A 151 -2.07 26.36 3.03
C ALA A 151 -1.46 24.96 3.23
N VAL A 152 -0.48 24.59 2.40
CA VAL A 152 0.22 23.30 2.53
C VAL A 152 1.12 23.30 3.76
N ARG A 153 1.84 24.41 4.01
CA ARG A 153 2.68 24.57 5.21
C ARG A 153 1.85 24.47 6.48
N ASP A 154 0.76 25.21 6.57
CA ASP A 154 -0.14 25.23 7.72
C ASP A 154 -0.70 23.84 8.03
N ARG A 155 -1.10 23.10 6.98
CA ARG A 155 -1.58 21.72 7.10
C ARG A 155 -0.50 20.79 7.63
N VAL A 156 0.71 20.86 7.10
CA VAL A 156 1.83 20.02 7.54
C VAL A 156 2.20 20.34 9.00
N ASP A 157 2.24 21.62 9.37
CA ASP A 157 2.53 22.05 10.74
C ASP A 157 1.45 21.65 11.73
N LEU A 158 0.18 21.64 11.32
CA LEU A 158 -0.92 21.08 12.12
C LEU A 158 -0.72 19.57 12.36
N ILE A 159 -0.44 18.80 11.31
CA ILE A 159 -0.21 17.35 11.40
C ILE A 159 0.98 17.07 12.34
N ARG A 160 2.07 17.81 12.16
CA ARG A 160 3.27 17.77 13.00
C ARG A 160 2.97 18.00 14.47
N ARG A 161 2.27 19.11 14.80
CA ARG A 161 1.88 19.42 16.19
C ARG A 161 1.04 18.31 16.81
N ASN A 162 0.06 17.79 16.08
CA ASN A 162 -0.80 16.72 16.56
C ASN A 162 -0.04 15.40 16.79
N ARG A 163 0.90 15.06 15.91
CA ARG A 163 1.74 13.87 16.04
C ARG A 163 2.65 13.96 17.28
N ASN A 164 3.25 15.13 17.51
CA ASN A 164 4.09 15.38 18.68
C ASN A 164 3.29 15.33 19.98
N LYS A 165 2.07 15.89 20.00
CA LYS A 165 1.17 15.78 21.16
C LYS A 165 0.83 14.31 21.48
N LYS A 166 0.52 13.49 20.46
CA LYS A 166 0.27 12.05 20.63
C LYS A 166 1.51 11.29 21.12
N ARG A 167 2.70 11.58 20.57
CA ARG A 167 3.97 10.97 21.01
C ARG A 167 4.28 11.28 22.47
N ASN A 168 4.12 12.53 22.88
CA ASN A 168 4.37 12.94 24.26
C ASN A 168 3.38 12.30 25.23
N ALA A 169 2.10 12.22 24.86
CA ALA A 169 1.09 11.52 25.66
C ALA A 169 1.40 10.01 25.81
N GLY A 170 1.81 9.34 24.73
CA GLY A 170 2.20 7.92 24.77
C GLY A 170 3.48 7.64 25.57
N ARG A 171 4.47 8.54 25.53
CA ARG A 171 5.67 8.46 26.38
C ARG A 171 5.34 8.62 27.86
N SER A 172 4.49 9.59 28.21
CA SER A 172 4.07 9.78 29.60
C SER A 172 3.29 8.58 30.15
N ALA A 173 2.43 7.94 29.33
CA ALA A 173 1.74 6.71 29.69
C ALA A 173 2.70 5.52 29.88
N SER A 174 3.65 5.32 28.95
CA SER A 174 4.63 4.23 29.05
C SER A 174 5.61 4.39 30.23
N ILE A 175 5.93 5.63 30.63
CA ILE A 175 6.73 5.91 31.82
C ILE A 175 5.93 5.63 33.10
N ALA A 176 4.63 5.96 33.13
CA ALA A 176 3.76 5.66 34.24
C ALA A 176 3.60 4.14 34.45
N ASP A 177 3.41 3.36 33.38
CA ASP A 177 3.29 1.90 33.45
C ASP A 177 4.58 1.22 33.91
N LYS A 178 5.76 1.78 33.59
CA LYS A 178 7.06 1.28 34.10
C LYS A 178 7.34 1.67 35.56
N ALA A 179 6.67 2.70 36.09
CA ALA A 179 6.81 3.11 37.48
C ALA A 179 5.97 2.23 38.43
N THR A 180 4.84 1.69 37.97
CA THR A 180 3.99 0.76 38.73
C THR A 180 4.57 -0.65 38.87
N ASP A 181 5.51 -1.06 38.01
CA ASP A 181 6.15 -2.39 38.06
C ASP A 181 7.38 -2.47 39.00
N LYS A 182 7.74 -1.37 39.70
CA LYS A 182 8.94 -1.28 40.56
C LYS A 182 8.68 -1.13 42.06
N GLN A 183 7.57 -1.62 42.60
CA GLN A 183 7.39 -1.75 44.07
C GLN A 183 7.72 -3.17 44.55
N PRO A 184 8.79 -3.38 45.35
CA PRO A 184 9.16 -4.71 45.82
C PRO A 184 8.17 -5.18 46.90
N ARG A 185 7.57 -6.37 46.68
CA ARG A 185 6.81 -7.11 47.70
C ARG A 185 7.70 -7.35 48.92
N LYS A 186 7.52 -6.55 49.98
CA LYS A 186 8.12 -6.81 51.30
C LYS A 186 7.61 -8.16 51.81
N LYS A 187 8.49 -9.16 51.86
CA LYS A 187 8.24 -10.45 52.53
C LYS A 187 7.97 -10.18 54.01
N ARG A 188 6.75 -10.44 54.47
CA ARG A 188 6.41 -10.50 55.90
C ARG A 188 7.14 -11.71 56.48
N THR A 189 8.14 -11.44 57.31
CA THR A 189 8.66 -12.37 58.30
C THR A 189 7.59 -12.61 59.36
N SER A 190 7.12 -13.85 59.53
CA SER A 190 6.45 -14.28 60.74
C SER A 190 7.10 -15.55 61.26
N ALA A 191 7.90 -15.36 62.31
CA ALA A 191 8.29 -16.38 63.26
C ALA A 191 7.12 -16.75 64.19
N ARG A 192 7.31 -17.83 64.96
CA ARG A 192 6.46 -18.46 66.00
C ARG A 192 5.56 -19.58 65.45
N ARG A 193 5.44 -20.74 66.09
CA ARG A 193 6.08 -21.34 67.27
C ARG A 193 5.79 -22.84 67.22
#